data_AF-A0A090T9G5-F1
#
_entry.id   AF-A0A090T9G5-F1
#
_cell.length_a   1.000
_cell.length_b   1.000
_cell.length_c   1.000
_cell.angle_alpha   90.00
_cell.angle_beta   90.00
_cell.angle_gamma   90.00
#
_symmetry.space_group_name_H-M   'P 1'
#
loop_
_entity.id
_entity.type
_entity.pdbx_description
1 polymer ?
#
loop_
_entity_poly.entity_id
_entity_poly.type
_entity_poly.pdbx_seq_one_letter_code
_entity_poly.pdbx_strand_id
1 'polypeptide(L)'
;MAAGFYLYGVRRKSSAPDKTFSNEALFVLGIISTAISIYFIGQVIETNNLTKLILLASIVYGLLGFWIPSLLVWACALLSLSIWFGIETYQWDESGYFLGMTLPLRFVLFSAILVALGMTTQRKWPQFEDFSITTRAYGLILFFLSLWVVSIFGNYADFAEWGDVSQFSLIHWSVLLLIASLAALYHGIKFDDELNRGFGLIFVFINLYTRFVEYFWEGTHKALFFAVLAASFWFSALALKRFIVLVSVHERLKQRTNKFAQVFTRTLLQTELPLYRRWSHPWHRLTAQY
;
A
#
# COMPACT_ATOMS: atom_id res chain seq x y z
N MET A 1 10.89 25.44 -14.97
CA MET A 1 9.47 25.49 -14.56
C MET A 1 9.14 24.46 -13.48
N ALA A 2 9.51 23.18 -13.63
CA ALA A 2 9.28 22.13 -12.62
C ALA A 2 9.73 22.51 -11.20
N ALA A 3 10.97 23.00 -11.03
CA ALA A 3 11.48 23.45 -9.73
C ALA A 3 10.61 24.52 -9.07
N GLY A 4 10.00 25.42 -9.85
CA GLY A 4 9.09 26.45 -9.35
C GLY A 4 7.82 25.86 -8.76
N PHE A 5 7.22 24.86 -9.40
CA PHE A 5 6.04 24.16 -8.87
C PHE A 5 6.34 23.40 -7.59
N TYR A 6 7.48 22.71 -7.51
CA TYR A 6 7.90 22.01 -6.29
C TYR A 6 8.17 22.97 -5.14
N LEU A 7 8.93 24.06 -5.37
CA LEU A 7 9.25 25.05 -4.34
C LEU A 7 7.98 25.77 -3.85
N TYR A 8 7.08 26.12 -4.76
CA TYR A 8 5.80 26.74 -4.39
C TYR A 8 4.90 25.77 -3.62
N GLY A 9 4.84 24.50 -4.04
CA GLY A 9 4.14 23.43 -3.32
C GLY A 9 4.65 23.22 -1.90
N VAL A 10 5.97 23.18 -1.70
CA VAL A 10 6.60 23.05 -0.37
C VAL A 10 6.30 24.27 0.51
N ARG A 11 6.47 25.49 -0.01
CA ARG A 11 6.16 26.73 0.73
C ARG A 11 4.69 26.77 1.13
N ARG A 12 3.78 26.45 0.22
CA ARG A 12 2.33 26.45 0.48
C ARG A 12 1.91 25.37 1.47
N LYS A 13 2.52 24.18 1.43
CA LYS A 13 2.28 23.11 2.40
C LYS A 13 2.67 23.54 3.82
N SER A 14 3.71 24.37 3.97
CA SER A 14 4.09 24.95 5.26
C SER A 14 3.16 26.08 5.73
N SER A 15 2.56 26.86 4.82
CA SER A 15 1.71 28.01 5.17
C SER A 15 0.21 27.70 5.26
N ALA A 16 -0.26 26.63 4.60
CA ALA A 16 -1.67 26.22 4.59
C ALA A 16 -1.77 24.68 4.57
N PRO A 17 -1.49 24.00 5.69
CA PRO A 17 -1.51 22.54 5.78
C PRO A 17 -2.90 21.94 5.56
N ASP A 18 -3.97 22.68 5.86
CA ASP A 18 -5.36 22.21 5.78
C ASP A 18 -5.86 22.01 4.34
N LYS A 19 -5.14 22.52 3.32
CA LYS A 19 -5.53 22.43 1.90
C LYS A 19 -4.79 21.30 1.17
N THR A 20 -4.93 20.08 1.66
CA THR A 20 -4.25 18.87 1.14
C THR A 20 -4.39 18.71 -0.38
N PHE A 21 -5.62 18.73 -0.91
CA PHE A 21 -5.87 18.58 -2.36
C PHE A 21 -5.22 19.65 -3.22
N SER A 22 -5.23 20.91 -2.78
CA SER A 22 -4.60 22.02 -3.53
C SER A 22 -3.08 21.97 -3.47
N ASN A 23 -2.51 21.42 -2.39
CA ASN A 23 -1.07 21.23 -2.25
C ASN A 23 -0.59 20.05 -3.10
N GLU A 24 -1.37 18.97 -3.19
CA GLU A 24 -1.07 17.82 -4.06
C GLU A 24 -1.17 18.17 -5.55
N ALA A 25 -2.14 19.00 -5.97
CA ALA A 25 -2.25 19.45 -7.36
C ALA A 25 -0.97 20.15 -7.85
N LEU A 26 -0.29 20.92 -6.98
CA LEU A 26 0.98 21.56 -7.32
C LEU A 26 2.12 20.54 -7.51
N PHE A 27 2.13 19.46 -6.73
CA PHE A 27 3.08 18.37 -6.92
C PHE A 27 2.81 17.61 -8.21
N VAL A 28 1.54 17.38 -8.57
CA VAL A 28 1.18 16.77 -9.87
C VAL A 28 1.65 17.62 -11.03
N LEU A 29 1.46 18.94 -10.99
CA LEU A 29 2.01 19.85 -12.00
C LEU A 29 3.55 19.80 -12.06
N GLY A 30 4.21 19.71 -10.91
CA GLY A 30 5.64 19.48 -10.82
C GLY A 30 6.08 18.18 -11.51
N ILE A 31 5.37 17.07 -11.26
CA ILE A 31 5.64 15.76 -11.87
C ILE A 31 5.50 15.84 -13.39
N ILE A 32 4.38 16.37 -13.89
CA ILE A 32 4.14 16.51 -15.33
C ILE A 32 5.22 17.40 -15.97
N SER A 33 5.56 18.52 -15.34
CA SER A 33 6.61 19.42 -15.86
C SER A 33 7.99 18.75 -15.87
N THR A 34 8.32 17.91 -14.89
CA THR A 34 9.57 17.12 -14.89
C THR A 34 9.59 16.12 -16.03
N ALA A 35 8.50 15.36 -16.25
CA ALA A 35 8.41 14.41 -17.35
C ALA A 35 8.64 15.08 -18.71
N ILE A 36 7.99 16.22 -18.94
CA ILE A 36 8.16 17.01 -20.17
C ILE A 36 9.61 17.51 -20.31
N SER A 37 10.21 17.96 -19.21
CA SER A 37 11.61 18.44 -19.22
C SER A 37 12.59 17.33 -19.60
N ILE A 38 12.40 16.11 -19.06
CA ILE A 38 13.23 14.95 -19.37
C ILE A 38 13.05 14.53 -20.84
N TYR A 39 11.83 14.57 -21.35
CA TYR A 39 11.57 14.31 -22.78
C TYR A 39 12.33 15.29 -23.68
N PHE A 40 12.28 16.60 -23.38
CA PHE A 40 13.03 17.60 -24.16
C PHE A 40 14.55 17.42 -24.05
N ILE A 41 15.06 17.04 -22.87
CA ILE A 41 16.49 16.68 -22.72
C ILE A 41 16.84 15.52 -23.65
N GLY A 42 15.98 14.51 -23.76
CA GLY A 42 16.15 13.39 -24.68
C GLY A 42 16.26 13.84 -26.14
N GLN A 43 15.41 14.78 -26.55
CA GLN A 43 15.44 15.35 -27.91
C GLN A 43 16.71 16.17 -28.17
N VAL A 44 17.18 16.96 -27.20
CA VAL A 44 18.40 17.78 -27.33
C VAL A 44 19.66 16.92 -27.41
N ILE A 45 19.71 15.80 -26.70
CA ILE A 45 20.83 14.86 -26.71
C ILE A 45 20.73 13.89 -27.92
N GLU A 46 19.67 14.00 -28.72
CA GLU A 46 19.36 13.10 -29.85
C GLU A 46 19.41 11.62 -29.44
N THR A 47 18.99 11.32 -28.22
CA THR A 47 19.05 9.95 -27.70
C THR A 47 17.85 9.15 -28.17
N ASN A 48 18.10 8.08 -28.92
CA ASN A 48 17.04 7.14 -29.32
C ASN A 48 16.66 6.14 -28.22
N ASN A 49 17.38 6.13 -27.09
CA ASN A 49 17.17 5.14 -26.04
C ASN A 49 16.23 5.69 -24.95
N LEU A 50 14.93 5.47 -25.14
CA LEU A 50 13.87 5.79 -24.19
C LEU A 50 14.11 5.18 -22.80
N THR A 51 14.67 3.98 -22.72
CA THR A 51 14.92 3.27 -21.47
C THR A 51 15.82 4.09 -20.53
N LYS A 52 16.88 4.72 -21.06
CA LYS A 52 17.79 5.59 -20.29
C LYS A 52 17.08 6.85 -19.75
N LEU A 53 16.14 7.41 -20.51
CA LEU A 53 15.36 8.58 -20.08
C LEU A 53 14.39 8.23 -18.95
N ILE A 54 13.79 7.04 -18.98
CA ILE A 54 12.91 6.54 -17.92
C ILE A 54 13.71 6.24 -16.66
N LEU A 55 14.93 5.71 -16.79
CA LEU A 55 15.85 5.56 -15.66
C LEU A 55 16.19 6.93 -15.04
N LEU A 56 16.53 7.92 -15.88
CA LEU A 56 16.78 9.29 -15.43
C LEU A 56 15.56 9.85 -14.68
N ALA A 57 14.35 9.64 -15.19
CA ALA A 57 13.12 10.05 -14.53
C ALA A 57 12.94 9.40 -13.15
N SER A 58 13.23 8.10 -13.02
CA SER A 58 13.16 7.40 -11.74
C SER A 58 14.14 7.99 -10.71
N ILE A 59 15.35 8.35 -11.13
CA ILE A 59 16.37 8.97 -10.27
C ILE A 59 15.93 10.36 -9.85
N VAL A 60 15.46 11.19 -10.79
CA VAL A 60 15.01 12.56 -10.50
C VAL A 60 13.83 12.56 -9.55
N TYR A 61 12.80 11.73 -9.79
CA TYR A 61 11.67 11.61 -8.87
C TYR A 61 12.08 11.01 -7.53
N GLY A 62 13.03 10.07 -7.51
CA GLY A 62 13.54 9.48 -6.28
C GLY A 62 14.23 10.53 -5.39
N LEU A 63 15.10 11.35 -5.96
CA LEU A 63 15.76 12.46 -5.26
C LEU A 63 14.75 13.50 -4.77
N LEU A 64 13.80 13.87 -5.62
CA LEU A 64 12.75 14.83 -5.25
C LEU A 64 11.84 14.28 -4.16
N GLY A 65 11.45 13.01 -4.22
CA GLY A 65 10.60 12.36 -3.22
C GLY A 65 11.32 12.14 -1.88
N PHE A 66 12.65 12.06 -1.88
CA PHE A 66 13.44 12.04 -0.65
C PHE A 66 13.47 13.41 0.04
N TRP A 67 13.52 14.51 -0.72
CA TRP A 67 13.54 15.87 -0.18
C TRP A 67 12.16 16.47 0.09
N ILE A 68 11.14 16.00 -0.61
CA ILE A 68 9.78 16.53 -0.54
C ILE A 68 8.88 15.46 0.10
N PRO A 69 8.17 15.77 1.20
CA PRO A 69 7.27 14.82 1.84
C PRO A 69 5.97 14.70 1.03
N SER A 70 6.05 14.08 -0.15
CA SER A 70 4.93 13.86 -1.06
C SER A 70 4.90 12.41 -1.53
N LEU A 71 3.89 11.67 -1.06
CA LEU A 71 3.63 10.28 -1.40
C LEU A 71 3.52 10.08 -2.93
N LEU A 72 2.92 11.05 -3.63
CA LEU A 72 2.72 11.00 -5.08
C LEU A 72 4.05 11.05 -5.85
N VAL A 73 4.96 11.93 -5.44
CA VAL A 73 6.28 12.06 -6.10
C VAL A 73 7.06 10.77 -5.91
N TRP A 74 7.02 10.20 -4.71
CA TRP A 74 7.68 8.93 -4.41
C TRP A 74 7.05 7.77 -5.19
N ALA A 75 5.72 7.71 -5.28
CA ALA A 75 5.02 6.71 -6.09
C ALA A 75 5.39 6.81 -7.57
N CYS A 76 5.53 8.02 -8.12
CA CYS A 76 6.03 8.23 -9.48
C CYS A 76 7.47 7.75 -9.67
N ALA A 77 8.33 7.89 -8.65
CA ALA A 77 9.69 7.35 -8.69
C ALA A 77 9.67 5.82 -8.81
N LEU A 78 8.91 5.14 -7.95
CA LEU A 78 8.76 3.68 -7.95
C LEU A 78 8.11 3.17 -9.25
N LEU A 79 7.12 3.89 -9.76
CA LEU A 79 6.46 3.57 -11.03
C LEU A 79 7.44 3.69 -12.20
N SER A 80 8.17 4.81 -12.29
CA SER A 80 9.18 5.01 -13.33
C SER A 80 10.28 3.95 -13.25
N LEU A 81 10.72 3.60 -12.04
CA LEU A 81 11.71 2.54 -11.82
C LEU A 81 11.19 1.18 -12.31
N SER A 82 9.92 0.88 -12.04
CA SER A 82 9.28 -0.37 -12.47
C SER A 82 9.12 -0.46 -13.99
N ILE A 83 8.76 0.65 -14.64
CA ILE A 83 8.70 0.72 -16.11
C ILE A 83 10.08 0.54 -16.71
N TRP A 84 11.09 1.24 -16.17
CA TRP A 84 12.47 1.07 -16.62
C TRP A 84 12.92 -0.39 -16.50
N PHE A 85 12.71 -1.01 -15.34
CA PHE A 85 13.04 -2.42 -15.12
C PHE A 85 12.33 -3.33 -16.14
N GLY A 86 11.04 -3.11 -16.38
CA GLY A 86 10.28 -3.89 -17.35
C GLY A 86 10.84 -3.81 -18.77
N ILE A 87 11.14 -2.60 -19.26
CA ILE A 87 11.67 -2.40 -20.61
C ILE A 87 13.10 -2.92 -20.74
N GLU A 88 13.98 -2.59 -19.79
CA GLU A 88 15.38 -3.01 -19.80
C GLU A 88 15.49 -4.53 -19.77
N THR A 89 14.75 -5.18 -18.88
CA THR A 89 14.79 -6.64 -18.79
C THR A 89 14.18 -7.29 -20.03
N TYR A 90 13.10 -6.75 -20.59
CA TYR A 90 12.54 -7.26 -21.84
C TYR A 90 13.54 -7.19 -23.00
N GLN A 91 14.26 -6.07 -23.14
CA GLN A 91 15.29 -5.93 -24.18
C GLN A 91 16.45 -6.93 -24.04
N TRP A 92 16.79 -7.31 -22.81
CA TRP A 92 17.83 -8.31 -22.55
C TRP A 92 17.34 -9.77 -22.65
N ASP A 93 16.04 -10.00 -22.83
CA ASP A 93 15.48 -11.35 -22.95
C ASP A 93 16.01 -12.08 -24.18
N GLU A 94 16.15 -11.35 -25.31
CA GLU A 94 16.74 -11.87 -26.55
C GLU A 94 18.18 -12.40 -26.37
N SER A 95 18.85 -11.99 -25.29
CA SER A 95 20.24 -12.35 -25.00
C SER A 95 20.42 -13.41 -23.89
N GLY A 96 19.33 -13.95 -23.32
CA GLY A 96 19.37 -15.11 -22.41
C GLY A 96 19.85 -14.84 -20.97
N TYR A 97 20.09 -13.58 -20.58
CA TYR A 97 20.66 -13.24 -19.25
C TYR A 97 19.78 -13.58 -18.04
N PHE A 98 18.47 -13.76 -18.24
CA PHE A 98 17.52 -13.96 -17.14
C PHE A 98 17.16 -15.43 -16.89
N LEU A 99 18.03 -16.38 -17.25
CA LEU A 99 17.83 -17.82 -16.99
C LEU A 99 16.48 -18.35 -17.55
N GLY A 100 15.98 -17.74 -18.63
CA GLY A 100 14.68 -18.09 -19.21
C GLY A 100 13.46 -17.69 -18.37
N MET A 101 13.61 -16.79 -17.38
CA MET A 101 12.48 -16.28 -16.59
C MET A 101 11.62 -15.33 -17.43
N THR A 102 10.31 -15.53 -17.44
CA THR A 102 9.36 -14.59 -18.07
C THR A 102 9.33 -13.26 -17.35
N LEU A 103 8.85 -12.21 -18.03
CA LEU A 103 8.74 -10.88 -17.46
C LEU A 103 7.95 -10.85 -16.13
N PRO A 104 6.79 -11.52 -15.98
CA PRO A 104 6.09 -11.58 -14.68
C PRO A 104 6.95 -12.17 -13.56
N LEU A 105 7.72 -13.23 -13.82
CA LEU A 105 8.57 -13.87 -12.82
C LEU A 105 9.73 -12.95 -12.39
N ARG A 106 10.29 -12.15 -13.31
CA ARG A 106 11.28 -11.11 -12.98
C ARG A 106 10.68 -10.05 -12.06
N PHE A 107 9.44 -9.65 -12.31
CA PHE A 107 8.74 -8.72 -11.42
C PHE A 107 8.46 -9.30 -10.04
N VAL A 108 8.24 -10.61 -9.89
CA VAL A 108 8.15 -11.26 -8.56
C VAL A 108 9.43 -11.03 -7.76
N LEU A 109 10.61 -11.23 -8.36
CA LEU A 109 11.88 -11.01 -7.68
C LEU A 109 12.13 -9.54 -7.38
N PHE A 110 11.92 -8.67 -8.37
CA PHE A 110 12.08 -7.22 -8.23
C PHE A 110 11.20 -6.65 -7.11
N SER A 111 9.93 -7.04 -7.08
CA SER A 111 8.99 -6.59 -6.07
C SER A 111 9.26 -7.21 -4.69
N ALA A 112 9.72 -8.46 -4.61
CA ALA A 112 10.17 -9.05 -3.34
C ALA A 112 11.32 -8.24 -2.72
N ILE A 113 12.26 -7.77 -3.54
CA ILE A 113 13.32 -6.84 -3.11
C ILE A 113 12.71 -5.52 -2.62
N LEU A 114 11.76 -4.93 -3.34
CA LEU A 114 11.07 -3.71 -2.88
C LEU A 114 10.34 -3.90 -1.54
N VAL A 115 9.66 -5.02 -1.35
CA VAL A 115 9.00 -5.36 -0.08
C VAL A 115 10.03 -5.47 1.05
N ALA A 116 11.14 -6.19 0.83
CA ALA A 116 12.21 -6.33 1.81
C ALA A 116 12.87 -4.98 2.14
N LEU A 117 13.11 -4.12 1.14
CA LEU A 117 13.62 -2.76 1.33
C LEU A 117 12.64 -1.90 2.11
N GLY A 118 11.35 -1.95 1.78
CA GLY A 118 10.31 -1.24 2.52
C GLY A 118 10.23 -1.66 3.99
N MET A 119 10.25 -2.97 4.26
CA MET A 119 10.24 -3.52 5.62
C MET A 119 11.49 -3.15 6.42
N THR A 120 12.67 -3.27 5.81
CA THR A 120 13.94 -2.97 6.49
C THR A 120 14.10 -1.47 6.77
N THR A 121 13.70 -0.62 5.82
CA THR A 121 13.71 0.85 5.97
C THR A 121 12.74 1.29 7.05
N GLN A 122 11.52 0.75 7.07
CA GLN A 122 10.52 1.05 8.10
C GLN A 122 11.02 0.69 9.51
N ARG A 123 11.71 -0.45 9.65
CA ARG A 123 12.24 -0.91 10.94
C ARG A 123 13.46 -0.10 11.39
N LYS A 124 14.36 0.28 10.47
CA LYS A 124 15.62 0.96 10.81
C LYS A 124 15.49 2.46 10.94
N TRP A 125 14.63 3.09 10.14
CA TRP A 125 14.49 4.54 10.07
C TRP A 125 13.02 4.97 10.16
N PRO A 126 12.45 5.01 11.38
CA PRO A 126 11.06 5.45 11.60
C PRO A 126 10.78 6.87 11.10
N GLN A 127 11.81 7.73 11.01
CA GLN A 127 11.70 9.08 10.45
C GLN A 127 11.24 9.11 8.97
N PHE A 128 11.35 7.99 8.25
CA PHE A 128 10.91 7.84 6.85
C PHE A 128 9.74 6.86 6.75
N GLU A 129 8.84 6.86 7.73
CA GLU A 129 7.70 5.95 7.80
C GLU A 129 6.81 6.04 6.55
N ASP A 130 6.36 7.24 6.17
CA ASP A 130 5.51 7.46 4.98
C ASP A 130 6.10 6.86 3.70
N PHE A 131 7.40 7.06 3.50
CA PHE A 131 8.17 6.52 2.38
C PHE A 131 8.23 5.00 2.43
N SER A 132 8.51 4.45 3.60
CA SER A 132 8.71 3.01 3.78
C SER A 132 7.40 2.25 3.62
N ILE A 133 6.30 2.80 4.15
CA ILE A 133 4.94 2.30 3.97
C ILE A 133 4.55 2.33 2.49
N THR A 134 4.81 3.43 1.79
CA THR A 134 4.51 3.55 0.35
C THR A 134 5.28 2.55 -0.48
N THR A 135 6.60 2.42 -0.23
CA THR A 135 7.46 1.46 -0.92
C THR A 135 7.01 0.02 -0.68
N ARG A 136 6.65 -0.30 0.57
CA ARG A 136 6.15 -1.63 0.93
C ARG A 136 4.79 -1.93 0.31
N ALA A 137 3.85 -0.99 0.36
CA ALA A 137 2.53 -1.14 -0.25
C ALA A 137 2.65 -1.34 -1.77
N TYR A 138 3.45 -0.49 -2.44
CA TYR A 138 3.70 -0.61 -3.87
C TYR A 138 4.38 -1.95 -4.23
N GLY A 139 5.40 -2.35 -3.46
CA GLY A 139 6.07 -3.63 -3.61
C GLY A 139 5.13 -4.82 -3.42
N LEU A 140 4.25 -4.80 -2.42
CA LEU A 140 3.27 -5.87 -2.18
C LEU A 140 2.25 -5.97 -3.33
N ILE A 141 1.76 -4.84 -3.85
CA ILE A 141 0.86 -4.84 -5.02
C ILE A 141 1.54 -5.51 -6.20
N LEU A 142 2.76 -5.07 -6.55
CA LEU A 142 3.50 -5.65 -7.67
C LEU A 142 3.81 -7.13 -7.43
N PHE A 143 4.27 -7.49 -6.24
CA PHE A 143 4.62 -8.86 -5.89
C PHE A 143 3.45 -9.81 -6.11
N PHE A 144 2.32 -9.51 -5.49
CA PHE A 144 1.17 -10.38 -5.60
C PHE A 144 0.51 -10.34 -6.97
N LEU A 145 0.47 -9.18 -7.65
CA LEU A 145 -0.08 -9.09 -9.00
C LEU A 145 0.77 -9.90 -9.98
N SER A 146 2.10 -9.80 -9.92
CA SER A 146 3.00 -10.58 -10.75
C SER A 146 2.89 -12.07 -10.45
N LEU A 147 2.82 -12.45 -9.18
CA LEU A 147 2.66 -13.85 -8.77
C LEU A 147 1.32 -14.43 -9.22
N TRP A 148 0.27 -13.59 -9.25
CA TRP A 148 -1.03 -13.95 -9.80
C TRP A 148 -0.99 -14.17 -11.31
N VAL A 149 -0.32 -13.31 -12.07
CA VAL A 149 -0.10 -13.51 -13.50
C VAL A 149 0.69 -14.81 -13.75
N VAL A 150 1.76 -15.05 -12.99
CA VAL A 150 2.53 -16.31 -13.04
C VAL A 150 1.66 -17.52 -12.69
N SER A 151 0.67 -17.38 -11.79
CA SER A 151 -0.24 -18.49 -11.46
C SER A 151 -1.18 -18.89 -12.60
N ILE A 152 -1.39 -18.01 -13.59
CA ILE A 152 -2.26 -18.25 -14.75
C ILE A 152 -1.43 -18.67 -15.97
N PHE A 153 -0.30 -18.01 -16.20
CA PHE A 153 0.51 -18.19 -17.40
C PHE A 153 1.79 -19.00 -17.19
N GLY A 154 2.20 -19.23 -15.94
CA GLY A 154 3.45 -19.90 -15.61
C GLY A 154 4.69 -19.16 -16.13
N ASN A 155 5.73 -19.93 -16.48
CA ASN A 155 6.96 -19.43 -17.06
C ASN A 155 7.02 -19.73 -18.57
N TYR A 156 5.92 -19.47 -19.28
CA TYR A 156 5.85 -19.59 -20.74
C TYR A 156 5.90 -18.19 -21.36
N ALA A 157 6.81 -18.00 -22.32
CA ALA A 157 7.04 -16.70 -22.96
C ALA A 157 6.08 -16.46 -24.15
N ASP A 158 5.65 -17.54 -24.82
CA ASP A 158 4.77 -17.48 -25.98
C ASP A 158 3.34 -17.93 -25.62
N PHE A 159 2.35 -17.18 -26.13
CA PHE A 159 0.94 -17.53 -26.01
C PHE A 159 0.59 -18.81 -26.78
N ALA A 160 1.30 -19.10 -27.88
CA ALA A 160 1.10 -20.33 -28.63
C ALA A 160 1.49 -21.56 -27.80
N GLU A 161 2.64 -21.51 -27.11
CA GLU A 161 3.09 -22.58 -26.22
C GLU A 161 2.18 -22.74 -25.00
N TRP A 162 1.70 -21.63 -24.42
CA TRP A 162 0.77 -21.69 -23.28
C TRP A 162 -0.56 -22.37 -23.65
N GLY A 163 -1.06 -22.17 -24.87
CA GLY A 163 -2.33 -22.74 -25.32
C GLY A 163 -2.37 -24.28 -25.31
N ASP A 164 -1.22 -24.93 -25.53
CA ASP A 164 -1.10 -26.38 -25.57
C ASP A 164 -0.76 -27.00 -24.20
N VAL A 165 -0.53 -26.17 -23.18
CA VAL A 165 -0.15 -26.62 -21.84
C VAL A 165 -1.39 -26.94 -21.01
N SER A 166 -1.40 -28.15 -20.43
CA SER A 166 -2.46 -28.55 -19.50
C SER A 166 -2.46 -27.64 -18.25
N GLN A 167 -3.64 -27.17 -17.85
CA GLN A 167 -3.82 -26.30 -16.67
C GLN A 167 -3.37 -26.97 -15.36
N PHE A 168 -3.35 -28.30 -15.30
CA PHE A 168 -2.80 -29.04 -14.16
C PHE A 168 -1.30 -28.84 -13.98
N SER A 169 -0.54 -28.65 -15.06
CA SER A 169 0.90 -28.41 -14.97
C SER A 169 1.21 -27.10 -14.25
N LEU A 170 0.31 -26.10 -14.32
CA LEU A 170 0.47 -24.78 -13.72
C LEU A 170 0.14 -24.74 -12.22
N ILE A 171 -0.35 -25.84 -11.64
CA ILE A 171 -0.84 -25.87 -10.26
C ILE A 171 0.23 -25.45 -9.25
N HIS A 172 1.50 -25.77 -9.51
CA HIS A 172 2.61 -25.40 -8.62
C HIS A 172 2.75 -23.88 -8.46
N TRP A 173 2.49 -23.09 -9.50
CA TRP A 173 2.48 -21.63 -9.41
C TRP A 173 1.30 -21.12 -8.58
N SER A 174 0.13 -21.74 -8.70
CA SER A 174 -1.03 -21.41 -7.85
C SER A 174 -0.81 -21.78 -6.38
N VAL A 175 -0.13 -22.89 -6.11
CA VAL A 175 0.27 -23.29 -4.75
C VAL A 175 1.30 -22.31 -4.19
N LEU A 176 2.26 -21.85 -5.00
CA LEU A 176 3.22 -20.84 -4.59
C LEU A 176 2.52 -19.53 -4.23
N LEU A 177 1.57 -19.06 -5.03
CA LEU A 177 0.74 -17.90 -4.71
C LEU A 177 -0.07 -18.10 -3.41
N LEU A 178 -0.62 -19.29 -3.20
CA LEU A 178 -1.34 -19.63 -1.97
C LEU A 178 -0.41 -19.57 -0.74
N ILE A 179 0.76 -20.19 -0.83
CA ILE A 179 1.75 -20.18 0.26
C ILE A 179 2.20 -18.75 0.56
N ALA A 180 2.50 -17.95 -0.47
CA ALA A 180 2.93 -16.57 -0.30
C ALA A 180 1.84 -15.70 0.35
N SER A 181 0.57 -15.85 -0.08
CA SER A 181 -0.56 -15.10 0.48
C SER A 181 -0.91 -15.53 1.90
N LEU A 182 -0.85 -16.83 2.21
CA LEU A 182 -1.00 -17.32 3.59
C LEU A 182 0.15 -16.88 4.49
N ALA A 183 1.40 -16.87 3.99
CA ALA A 183 2.55 -16.37 4.73
C ALA A 183 2.41 -14.87 5.05
N ALA A 184 1.97 -14.06 4.08
CA ALA A 184 1.68 -12.64 4.30
C ALA A 184 0.53 -12.44 5.28
N LEU A 185 -0.55 -13.23 5.17
CA LEU A 185 -1.68 -13.17 6.11
C LEU A 185 -1.25 -13.53 7.53
N TYR A 186 -0.49 -14.62 7.68
CA TYR A 186 0.04 -15.05 8.97
C TYR A 186 0.98 -14.00 9.57
N HIS A 187 1.90 -13.46 8.77
CA HIS A 187 2.77 -12.37 9.19
C HIS A 187 1.95 -11.13 9.62
N GLY A 188 0.92 -10.77 8.84
CA GLY A 188 0.01 -9.68 9.13
C GLY A 188 -0.75 -9.83 10.45
N ILE A 189 -1.23 -11.04 10.76
CA ILE A 189 -1.91 -11.33 12.03
C ILE A 189 -0.92 -11.35 13.20
N LYS A 190 0.25 -11.96 13.02
CA LYS A 190 1.24 -12.14 14.09
C LYS A 190 1.86 -10.82 14.55
N PHE A 191 2.07 -9.88 13.63
CA PHE A 191 2.72 -8.60 13.92
C PHE A 191 1.78 -7.41 13.86
N ASP A 192 0.45 -7.65 13.81
CA ASP A 192 -0.60 -6.63 13.63
C ASP A 192 -0.32 -5.67 12.46
N ASP A 193 0.19 -6.22 11.36
CA ASP A 193 0.50 -5.48 10.14
C ASP A 193 -0.68 -5.52 9.18
N GLU A 194 -1.42 -4.41 9.15
CA GLU A 194 -2.63 -4.25 8.33
C GLU A 194 -2.39 -4.44 6.84
N LEU A 195 -1.24 -4.00 6.31
CA LEU A 195 -0.92 -4.13 4.90
C LEU A 195 -0.78 -5.61 4.51
N ASN A 196 0.07 -6.33 5.23
CA ASN A 196 0.30 -7.76 4.97
C ASN A 196 -0.97 -8.60 5.17
N ARG A 197 -1.76 -8.28 6.21
CA ARG A 197 -3.05 -8.92 6.48
C ARG A 197 -4.03 -8.68 5.33
N GLY A 198 -4.14 -7.44 4.85
CA GLY A 198 -5.02 -7.07 3.74
C GLY A 198 -4.65 -7.76 2.43
N PHE A 199 -3.38 -7.64 2.00
CA PHE A 199 -2.90 -8.27 0.77
C PHE A 199 -3.00 -9.80 0.84
N GLY A 200 -2.57 -10.42 1.95
CA GLY A 200 -2.66 -11.86 2.14
C GLY A 200 -4.10 -12.37 2.01
N LEU A 201 -5.05 -11.72 2.68
CA LEU A 201 -6.47 -12.10 2.59
C LEU A 201 -7.03 -11.94 1.17
N ILE A 202 -6.77 -10.80 0.52
CA ILE A 202 -7.25 -10.52 -0.84
C ILE A 202 -6.71 -11.57 -1.82
N PHE A 203 -5.42 -11.88 -1.78
CA PHE A 203 -4.81 -12.80 -2.74
C PHE A 203 -5.12 -14.27 -2.47
N VAL A 204 -5.46 -14.67 -1.23
CA VAL A 204 -6.08 -15.98 -0.98
C VAL A 204 -7.40 -16.10 -1.74
N PHE A 205 -8.26 -15.08 -1.65
CA PHE A 205 -9.54 -15.08 -2.38
C PHE A 205 -9.33 -15.06 -3.89
N ILE A 206 -8.48 -14.16 -4.40
CA ILE A 206 -8.20 -14.07 -5.84
C ILE A 206 -7.73 -15.41 -6.37
N ASN A 207 -6.77 -16.07 -5.70
CA ASN A 207 -6.26 -17.36 -6.13
C ASN A 207 -7.37 -18.43 -6.16
N LEU A 208 -8.17 -18.52 -5.10
CA LEU A 208 -9.29 -19.47 -5.04
C LEU A 208 -10.33 -19.22 -6.14
N TYR A 209 -10.70 -17.96 -6.38
CA TYR A 209 -11.64 -17.61 -7.45
C TYR A 209 -11.07 -17.86 -8.84
N THR A 210 -9.80 -17.56 -9.09
CA THR A 210 -9.14 -17.88 -10.36
C THR A 210 -9.19 -19.38 -10.61
N ARG A 211 -8.83 -20.21 -9.61
CA ARG A 211 -8.90 -21.67 -9.74
C ARG A 211 -10.33 -22.18 -9.92
N PHE A 212 -11.31 -21.58 -9.24
CA PHE A 212 -12.72 -21.93 -9.41
C PHE A 212 -13.18 -21.66 -10.86
N VAL A 213 -12.84 -20.51 -11.44
CA VAL A 213 -13.16 -20.21 -12.83
C VAL A 213 -12.45 -21.21 -13.75
N GLU A 214 -11.15 -21.41 -13.57
CA GLU A 214 -10.33 -22.25 -14.45
C GLU A 214 -10.82 -23.70 -14.53
N TYR A 215 -11.20 -24.30 -13.40
CA TYR A 215 -11.63 -25.71 -13.39
C TYR A 215 -13.13 -25.91 -13.66
N PHE A 216 -13.99 -24.97 -13.24
CA PHE A 216 -15.45 -25.16 -13.31
C PHE A 216 -16.11 -24.46 -14.50
N TRP A 217 -15.40 -23.62 -15.26
CA TRP A 217 -15.98 -22.85 -16.37
C TRP A 217 -16.58 -23.74 -17.46
N GLU A 218 -15.85 -24.76 -17.92
CA GLU A 218 -16.33 -25.64 -19.00
C GLU A 218 -17.16 -26.82 -18.48
N GLY A 219 -16.80 -27.38 -17.32
CA GLY A 219 -17.40 -28.60 -16.77
C GLY A 219 -18.74 -28.42 -16.04
N THR A 220 -19.18 -27.19 -15.77
CA THR A 220 -20.37 -26.92 -14.93
C THR A 220 -21.47 -26.18 -15.70
N HIS A 221 -22.73 -26.50 -15.41
CA HIS A 221 -23.86 -25.74 -15.93
C HIS A 221 -23.75 -24.26 -15.52
N LYS A 222 -23.85 -23.34 -16.48
CA LYS A 222 -23.59 -21.90 -16.26
C LYS A 222 -24.43 -21.30 -15.13
N ALA A 223 -25.69 -21.71 -15.00
CA ALA A 223 -26.54 -21.25 -13.89
C ALA A 223 -26.00 -21.68 -12.51
N LEU A 224 -25.47 -22.90 -12.36
CA LEU A 224 -24.89 -23.38 -11.11
C LEU A 224 -23.58 -22.64 -10.81
N PHE A 225 -22.74 -22.47 -11.85
CA PHE A 225 -21.50 -21.70 -11.74
C PHE A 225 -21.75 -20.30 -11.18
N PHE A 226 -22.69 -19.55 -11.78
CA PHE A 226 -23.04 -18.20 -11.30
C PHE A 226 -23.77 -18.21 -9.95
N ALA A 227 -24.57 -19.23 -9.64
CA ALA A 227 -25.23 -19.34 -8.35
C ALA A 227 -24.22 -19.52 -7.20
N VAL A 228 -23.21 -20.39 -7.37
CA VAL A 228 -22.14 -20.59 -6.38
C VAL A 228 -21.32 -19.31 -6.20
N LEU A 229 -21.00 -18.62 -7.30
CA LEU A 229 -20.26 -17.37 -7.28
C LEU A 229 -21.05 -16.27 -6.55
N ALA A 230 -22.35 -16.13 -6.85
CA ALA A 230 -23.25 -15.20 -6.18
C ALA A 230 -23.40 -15.51 -4.69
N ALA A 231 -23.56 -16.79 -4.33
CA ALA A 231 -23.65 -17.22 -2.94
C ALA A 231 -22.35 -16.91 -2.15
N SER A 232 -21.19 -17.08 -2.78
CA SER A 232 -19.89 -16.79 -2.16
C SER A 232 -19.69 -15.30 -1.88
N PHE A 233 -20.08 -14.43 -2.82
CA PHE A 233 -20.10 -12.98 -2.60
C PHE A 233 -21.10 -12.56 -1.52
N TRP A 234 -22.30 -13.15 -1.54
CA TRP A 234 -23.32 -12.87 -0.54
C TRP A 234 -22.84 -13.23 0.87
N PHE A 235 -22.23 -14.42 1.02
CA PHE A 235 -21.70 -14.87 2.31
C PHE A 235 -20.58 -13.95 2.82
N SER A 236 -19.65 -13.58 1.94
CA SER A 236 -18.56 -12.65 2.28
C SER A 236 -19.08 -11.27 2.69
N ALA A 237 -20.09 -10.75 1.98
CA ALA A 237 -20.74 -9.50 2.30
C ALA A 237 -21.50 -9.55 3.64
N LEU A 238 -22.15 -10.68 3.94
CA LEU A 238 -22.84 -10.88 5.22
C LEU A 238 -21.84 -10.94 6.38
N ALA A 239 -20.72 -11.63 6.21
CA ALA A 239 -19.64 -11.68 7.19
C ALA A 239 -19.09 -10.28 7.48
N LEU A 240 -18.85 -9.48 6.44
CA LEU A 240 -18.39 -8.10 6.58
C LEU A 240 -19.42 -7.22 7.33
N LYS A 241 -20.70 -7.33 6.99
CA LYS A 241 -21.78 -6.62 7.71
C LYS A 241 -21.79 -6.96 9.20
N ARG A 242 -21.68 -8.26 9.54
CA ARG A 242 -21.62 -8.71 10.93
C ARG A 242 -20.40 -8.16 11.65
N PHE A 243 -19.24 -8.15 11.01
CA PHE A 243 -18.02 -7.57 11.57
C PHE A 243 -18.18 -6.07 11.87
N ILE A 244 -18.71 -5.29 10.93
CA ILE A 244 -18.98 -3.85 11.12
C ILE A 244 -19.95 -3.63 12.29
N VAL A 245 -21.03 -4.42 12.37
CA VAL A 245 -21.99 -4.32 13.48
C VAL A 245 -21.30 -4.60 14.81
N LEU A 246 -20.51 -5.68 14.91
CA LEU A 246 -19.79 -6.04 16.14
C LEU A 246 -18.81 -4.95 16.58
N VAL A 247 -18.02 -4.40 15.64
CA VAL A 247 -17.10 -3.29 15.91
C VAL A 247 -17.87 -2.05 16.38
N SER A 248 -18.98 -1.70 15.71
CA SER A 248 -19.79 -0.55 16.11
C SER A 248 -20.44 -0.72 17.50
N VAL A 249 -20.79 -1.95 17.89
CA VAL A 249 -21.29 -2.26 19.23
C VAL A 249 -20.18 -2.13 20.26
N HIS A 250 -18.99 -2.66 19.97
CA HIS A 250 -17.84 -2.56 20.86
C HIS A 250 -17.44 -1.11 21.14
N GLU A 251 -17.36 -0.26 20.10
CA GLU A 251 -17.06 1.17 20.25
C GLU A 251 -18.13 1.92 21.07
N ARG A 252 -19.42 1.63 20.83
CA ARG A 252 -20.51 2.21 21.62
C ARG A 252 -20.46 1.80 23.09
N LEU A 253 -20.10 0.55 23.39
CA LEU A 253 -19.92 0.08 24.76
C LEU A 253 -18.76 0.83 25.43
N LYS A 254 -17.59 0.90 24.77
CA LYS A 254 -16.40 1.61 25.27
C LYS A 254 -16.68 3.08 25.57
N GLN A 255 -17.42 3.79 24.70
CA GLN A 255 -17.83 5.17 24.94
C GLN A 255 -18.75 5.30 26.17
N ARG A 256 -19.71 4.38 26.34
CA ARG A 256 -20.59 4.39 27.52
C ARG A 256 -19.81 4.17 28.80
N THR A 257 -18.89 3.20 28.86
CA THR A 257 -18.06 2.96 30.04
C THR A 257 -17.20 4.16 30.40
N ASN A 258 -16.56 4.80 29.40
CA ASN A 258 -15.76 6.01 29.63
C ASN A 258 -16.60 7.18 30.15
N LYS A 259 -17.83 7.35 29.64
CA LYS A 259 -18.75 8.39 30.12
C LYS A 259 -19.21 8.12 31.56
N PHE A 260 -19.50 6.86 31.91
CA PHE A 260 -19.81 6.46 33.28
C PHE A 260 -18.63 6.68 34.23
N ALA A 261 -17.42 6.30 33.83
CA ALA A 261 -16.21 6.55 34.61
C ALA A 261 -16.02 8.06 34.88
N GLN A 262 -16.15 8.90 33.86
CA GLN A 262 -16.05 10.36 34.03
C GLN A 262 -17.11 10.95 34.97
N VAL A 263 -18.35 10.47 34.90
CA VAL A 263 -19.43 10.90 35.81
C VAL A 263 -19.13 10.43 37.23
N PHE A 264 -18.72 9.18 37.43
CA PHE A 264 -18.40 8.64 38.75
C PHE A 264 -17.22 9.38 39.40
N THR A 265 -16.14 9.65 38.67
CA THR A 265 -15.01 10.43 39.17
C THR A 265 -15.40 11.86 39.53
N ARG A 266 -16.26 12.52 38.73
CA ARG A 266 -16.78 13.86 39.07
C ARG A 266 -17.65 13.85 40.31
N THR A 267 -18.46 12.81 40.51
CA THR A 267 -19.36 12.69 41.65
C THR A 267 -18.57 12.43 42.94
N LEU A 268 -17.56 11.54 42.89
CA LEU A 268 -16.64 11.29 43.99
C LEU A 268 -15.84 12.53 44.40
N LEU A 269 -15.30 13.27 43.42
CA LEU A 269 -14.59 14.53 43.69
C LEU A 269 -15.50 15.58 44.35
N GLN A 270 -16.78 15.65 43.95
CA GLN A 270 -17.75 16.58 44.55
C GLN A 270 -18.19 16.17 45.96
N THR A 271 -18.20 14.89 46.30
CA THR A 271 -18.52 14.41 47.65
C THR A 271 -17.36 14.49 48.63
N GLU A 272 -16.11 14.49 48.15
CA GLU A 272 -14.89 14.62 48.97
C GLU A 272 -14.51 16.10 49.26
N LEU A 273 -14.88 17.03 48.37
CA LEU A 273 -14.60 18.48 48.52
C LEU A 273 -15.24 19.22 49.72
N PRO A 274 -16.41 18.84 50.28
CA PRO A 274 -17.00 19.54 51.43
C PRO A 274 -16.32 19.23 52.76
N LEU A 275 -15.62 18.10 52.87
CA LEU A 275 -14.93 17.70 54.11
C LEU A 275 -13.60 18.47 54.29
N TYR A 276 -12.92 18.82 53.21
CA TYR A 276 -11.66 19.58 53.27
C TYR A 276 -11.88 21.09 53.49
N ARG A 277 -12.98 21.66 52.96
CA ARG A 277 -13.24 23.10 53.03
C ARG A 277 -13.73 23.60 54.41
N ARG A 278 -14.04 22.69 55.35
CA ARG A 278 -14.53 23.06 56.70
C ARG A 278 -13.42 23.38 57.70
N TRP A 279 -12.15 23.14 57.35
CA TRP A 279 -11.02 23.30 58.27
C TRP A 279 -10.05 24.45 57.94
N SER A 280 -10.29 25.24 56.89
CA SER A 280 -9.34 26.26 56.45
C SER A 280 -9.98 27.63 56.23
N HIS A 281 -10.17 28.43 57.29
CA HIS A 281 -10.17 29.91 57.30
C HIS A 281 -10.37 30.44 58.75
N PRO A 282 -9.90 31.65 59.13
CA PRO A 282 -8.99 32.57 58.45
C PRO A 282 -7.94 33.23 59.39
N TRP A 283 -6.65 33.01 59.16
CA TRP A 283 -5.60 33.93 59.61
C TRP A 283 -4.97 34.53 58.36
N HIS A 284 -5.31 35.77 58.03
CA HIS A 284 -4.48 36.71 57.25
C HIS A 284 -5.29 37.98 56.98
N ARG A 285 -5.32 38.86 57.97
CA ARG A 285 -5.31 40.31 57.75
C ARG A 285 -4.43 40.87 58.85
N LEU A 286 -3.22 41.29 58.50
CA LEU A 286 -2.36 42.28 59.16
C LEU A 286 -0.94 42.12 58.62
N THR A 287 -0.63 42.75 57.49
CA THR A 287 0.73 43.23 57.15
C THR A 287 0.60 44.31 56.08
N ALA A 288 0.36 45.54 56.51
CA ALA A 288 0.66 46.75 55.77
C ALA A 288 1.09 47.82 56.80
N GLN A 289 2.18 48.52 56.51
CA GLN A 289 2.94 49.47 57.38
C GLN A 289 3.89 48.71 58.34
N TYR A 290 5.20 48.63 58.09
CA TYR A 290 6.20 49.69 57.90
C TYR A 290 7.42 49.17 57.14
#